data_AF-A0AAU4P2N7-F1
#
_entry.id   AF-A0AAU4P2N7-F1
#
_cell.length_a   1.000
_cell.length_b   1.000
_cell.length_c   1.000
_cell.angle_alpha   90.00
_cell.angle_beta   90.00
_cell.angle_gamma   90.00
#
_symmetry.space_group_name_H-M   'P 1'
#
loop_
_entity.id
_entity.type
_entity.pdbx_description
1 polymer ?
#
loop_
_entity_poly.entity_id
_entity_poly.type
_entity_poly.pdbx_seq_one_letter_code
_entity_poly.pdbx_strand_id
1 'polypeptide(L)' 'MSDRTGAAKVQEEPQEERGAMGSRDTGSDKPSGGPVDRPAGKADEKADTSVKPRKSSHPDAPDLQSGGG' A
#
# COMPACT_ATOMS: atom_id res chain seq x y z
N MET A 1 2.53 -22.59 29.84
CA MET A 1 2.14 -21.94 28.57
C MET A 1 3.40 -21.78 27.75
N SER A 2 3.36 -22.35 26.55
CA SER A 2 4.47 -22.55 25.63
C SER A 2 4.67 -21.32 24.76
N ASP A 3 5.87 -20.76 24.72
CA ASP A 3 6.33 -19.89 23.62
C ASP A 3 7.84 -20.05 23.46
N ARG A 4 8.23 -21.26 23.01
CA ARG A 4 9.55 -21.53 22.45
C ARG A 4 9.39 -21.73 20.95
N THR A 5 9.09 -20.66 20.23
CA THR A 5 9.36 -20.59 18.79
C THR A 5 10.63 -19.78 18.62
N GLY A 6 11.76 -20.44 18.93
CA GLY A 6 13.03 -19.96 18.44
C GLY A 6 12.91 -19.88 16.93
N ALA A 7 13.06 -18.68 16.37
CA ALA A 7 13.30 -18.51 14.96
C ALA A 7 14.57 -19.32 14.66
N ALA A 8 14.40 -20.57 14.24
CA ALA A 8 15.47 -21.36 13.67
C ALA A 8 16.09 -20.45 12.61
N LYS A 9 17.38 -20.17 12.76
CA LYS A 9 18.12 -19.29 11.86
C LYS A 9 18.08 -19.96 10.50
N VAL A 10 17.08 -19.64 9.69
CA VAL A 10 16.88 -20.24 8.37
C VAL A 10 18.14 -19.92 7.59
N GLN A 11 18.85 -20.97 7.18
CA GLN A 11 20.02 -20.82 6.35
C GLN A 11 19.52 -20.29 5.01
N GLU A 12 19.97 -19.10 4.63
CA GLU A 12 19.64 -18.55 3.32
C GLU A 12 20.30 -19.41 2.24
N GLU A 13 19.59 -19.65 1.14
CA GLU A 13 20.19 -20.23 -0.06
C GLU A 13 21.31 -19.30 -0.58
N PRO A 14 22.46 -19.85 -1.01
CA PRO A 14 23.49 -19.08 -1.69
C PRO A 14 22.90 -18.27 -2.86
N GLN A 15 23.32 -17.01 -3.02
CA GLN A 15 22.82 -16.14 -4.09
C GLN A 15 23.10 -16.72 -5.49
N GLU A 16 24.14 -17.53 -5.64
CA GLU A 16 24.50 -18.21 -6.90
C GLU A 16 23.53 -19.34 -7.27
N GLU A 17 22.85 -19.92 -6.28
CA GLU A 17 21.81 -20.94 -6.48
C GLU A 17 20.43 -20.31 -6.71
N ARG A 18 20.26 -19.03 -6.39
CA ARG A 18 19.07 -18.29 -6.82
C ARG A 18 19.09 -18.19 -8.34
N GLY A 19 17.97 -18.54 -8.96
CA GLY A 19 17.81 -18.49 -10.41
C GLY A 19 18.09 -17.10 -10.98
N ALA A 20 18.11 -17.00 -12.32
CA ALA A 20 18.35 -15.74 -13.02
C ALA A 20 17.45 -14.61 -12.50
N MET A 21 17.97 -13.38 -12.56
CA MET A 21 17.25 -12.17 -12.18
C MET A 21 15.83 -12.18 -12.78
N GLY A 22 14.83 -11.95 -11.93
CA GLY A 22 13.44 -11.97 -12.36
C GLY A 22 13.18 -10.93 -13.47
N SER A 23 12.21 -11.20 -14.33
CA SER A 23 11.81 -10.32 -15.46
C SER A 23 11.31 -8.93 -15.05
N ARG A 24 11.26 -8.64 -13.74
CA ARG A 24 10.89 -7.35 -13.18
C ARG A 24 11.92 -6.26 -13.49
N ASP A 25 13.21 -6.60 -13.54
CA ASP A 25 14.29 -5.63 -13.81
C ASP A 25 14.57 -5.44 -15.31
N THR A 26 14.00 -6.28 -16.19
CA THR A 26 14.00 -6.05 -17.64
C THR A 26 12.78 -5.24 -18.10
N GLY A 27 12.17 -4.47 -17.19
CA GLY A 27 11.06 -3.60 -17.52
C GLY A 27 11.39 -2.65 -18.67
N SER A 28 10.36 -2.19 -19.39
CA SER A 28 10.57 -1.22 -20.47
C SER A 28 11.13 0.10 -19.91
N ASP A 29 12.30 0.53 -20.40
CA ASP A 29 12.84 1.89 -20.15
C ASP A 29 11.92 2.98 -20.70
N LYS A 30 10.98 2.60 -21.58
CA LYS A 30 9.98 3.50 -22.14
C LYS A 30 8.71 3.45 -21.29
N PRO A 31 8.09 4.61 -20.99
CA PRO A 31 6.77 4.61 -20.39
C PRO A 31 5.82 3.83 -21.28
N SER A 32 5.01 2.95 -20.67
CA SER A 32 3.90 2.32 -21.37
C SER A 32 3.03 3.44 -21.95
N GLY A 33 2.97 3.51 -23.28
CA GLY A 33 2.28 4.54 -24.05
C GLY A 33 0.76 4.40 -23.91
N GLY A 34 0.25 4.58 -22.69
CA GLY A 34 -1.16 4.79 -22.45
C GLY A 34 -1.66 5.96 -23.31
N PRO A 35 -2.98 6.06 -23.52
CA PRO A 35 -3.55 7.10 -24.39
C PRO A 35 -2.98 8.46 -24.02
N VAL A 36 -2.34 9.13 -25.00
CA VAL A 36 -1.82 10.50 -24.85
C VAL A 36 -2.96 11.44 -24.46
N ASP A 37 -4.17 11.12 -24.92
CA ASP A 37 -5.42 11.82 -24.61
C ASP A 37 -6.14 11.21 -23.40
N ARG A 38 -5.44 11.07 -22.27
CA ARG A 38 -6.16 10.81 -21.01
C ARG A 38 -7.01 12.05 -20.71
N PRO A 39 -8.36 11.95 -20.66
CA PRO A 39 -9.18 13.10 -20.38
C PRO A 39 -8.79 13.69 -19.03
N ALA A 40 -8.66 15.01 -18.98
CA ALA A 40 -8.41 15.71 -17.72
C ALA A 40 -9.54 15.36 -16.75
N GLY A 41 -9.19 14.85 -15.57
CA GLY A 41 -10.16 14.62 -14.50
C GLY A 41 -10.88 15.93 -14.20
N LYS A 42 -12.21 15.91 -14.23
CA LYS A 42 -13.05 17.01 -13.78
C LYS A 42 -13.64 16.63 -12.44
N ALA A 43 -13.41 17.45 -11.43
CA ALA A 43 -14.25 17.44 -10.25
C ALA A 43 -15.52 18.20 -10.62
N ASP A 44 -16.69 17.62 -10.34
CA ASP A 44 -17.93 18.39 -10.35
C ASP A 44 -17.88 19.39 -9.18
N GLU A 45 -18.11 20.68 -9.45
CA GLU A 45 -18.14 21.73 -8.42
C GLU A 45 -19.22 21.47 -7.36
N LYS A 46 -20.24 20.68 -7.69
CA LYS A 46 -21.30 20.25 -6.76
C LYS A 46 -21.00 18.94 -6.06
N ALA A 47 -19.90 18.25 -6.39
CA ALA A 47 -19.54 17.02 -5.72
C ALA A 47 -19.05 17.30 -4.30
N ASP A 48 -19.80 16.83 -3.31
CA ASP A 48 -19.32 16.75 -1.94
C ASP A 48 -18.35 15.58 -1.81
N THR A 49 -17.05 15.87 -1.77
CA THR A 49 -15.99 14.88 -1.52
C THR A 49 -15.67 14.73 -0.03
N SER A 50 -16.44 15.38 0.85
CA SER A 50 -16.20 15.36 2.29
C SER A 50 -16.51 13.99 2.87
N VAL A 51 -15.57 13.45 3.64
CA VAL A 51 -15.80 12.26 4.46
C VAL A 51 -16.12 12.72 5.88
N LYS A 52 -17.31 12.37 6.39
CA LYS A 52 -17.65 12.62 7.79
C LYS A 52 -16.86 11.65 8.68
N PRO A 53 -16.05 12.13 9.64
CA PRO A 53 -15.38 11.26 10.60
C PRO A 53 -16.44 10.44 11.34
N ARG A 54 -16.33 9.11 11.24
CA ARG A 54 -17.18 8.21 12.03
C ARG A 54 -16.56 8.07 13.41
N LYS A 55 -17.39 8.17 14.44
CA LYS A 55 -16.98 7.76 15.79
C LYS A 55 -16.62 6.27 15.74
N SER A 56 -15.52 5.90 16.37
CA SER A 56 -15.18 4.50 16.58
C SER A 56 -16.27 3.82 17.38
N SER A 57 -16.75 2.67 16.92
CA SER A 57 -17.71 1.82 17.66
C SER A 57 -17.01 0.81 18.58
N HIS A 58 -15.67 0.84 18.62
CA HIS A 58 -14.87 -0.09 19.40
C HIS A 58 -14.81 0.39 20.86
N PRO A 59 -15.07 -0.47 21.86
CA PRO A 59 -15.16 -0.05 23.27
C PRO A 59 -13.85 0.52 23.81
N ASP A 60 -12.70 0.05 23.30
CA ASP A 60 -11.36 0.50 23.74
C ASP A 60 -10.71 1.56 22.83
N ALA A 61 -11.46 2.15 21.91
CA ALA A 61 -10.89 3.18 21.04
C ALA A 61 -10.73 4.52 21.81
N PRO A 62 -9.59 5.22 21.65
CA PRO A 62 -9.42 6.54 22.24
C PRO A 62 -10.35 7.56 21.56
N ASP A 63 -10.92 8.47 22.34
CA ASP A 63 -11.71 9.58 21.83
C ASP A 63 -10.79 10.61 21.14
N LEU A 64 -10.70 10.54 19.82
CA LEU A 64 -9.95 11.51 19.02
C LEU A 64 -10.86 12.69 18.64
N GLN A 65 -10.50 13.89 19.10
CA GLN A 65 -11.15 15.12 18.65
C GLN A 65 -10.85 15.33 17.16
N SER A 66 -11.88 15.38 16.32
CA SER A 66 -11.72 15.77 14.92
C SER A 66 -11.28 17.24 14.87
N GLY A 67 -10.07 17.50 14.38
CA GLY A 67 -9.52 18.85 14.30
C GLY A 67 -10.27 19.70 13.26
N GLY A 68 -11.00 20.71 13.75
CA GLY A 68 -11.52 21.83 12.96
C GLY A 68 -11.53 23.05 13.88
N GLY A 69 -10.73 24.06 13.53
CA GLY A 69 -10.68 25.36 14.22
C GLY A 69 -11.65 26.36 13.65
#